data_AF-A0A976INN0-F1
#
_entry.id   AF-A0A976INN0-F1
#
_cell.length_a   1.000
_cell.length_b   1.000
_cell.length_c   1.000
_cell.angle_alpha   90.00
_cell.angle_beta   90.00
_cell.angle_gamma   90.00
#
_symmetry.space_group_name_H-M   'P 1'
#
loop_
_entity.id
_entity.type
_entity.pdbx_description
1 polymer ?
#
loop_
_entity_poly.entity_id
_entity_poly.type
_entity_poly.pdbx_seq_one_letter_code
_entity_poly.pdbx_strand_id
1 'polypeptide(L)'
;MPQIQDSRYLGGVNEITIITTIKRGRTPEGVMTYKQRLQSVLESVLNRELKGIPTPIRLVQTIHFARWVIWTEPSSGEDKLIFTSNYDGSMWQYLRDFSTLIADDMDRVWNNCVGYPEQGCRDFDAFWHYVKAHQVETTAFYAAIPDETLLERQALRRFKLNFDAFMAQWQADDRRNKGDDFRKAFDLFVLNNQSYLNS
;
A
#
# COMPACT_ATOMS: atom_id res chain seq x y z
N MET A 1 -25.59 17.08 -9.23
CA MET A 1 -24.97 15.76 -8.97
C MET A 1 -24.01 15.94 -7.80
N PRO A 2 -24.25 15.35 -6.61
CA PRO A 2 -23.27 15.47 -5.53
C PRO A 2 -22.13 14.49 -5.79
N GLN A 3 -20.90 15.01 -5.74
CA GLN A 3 -19.65 14.30 -5.92
C GLN A 3 -19.35 13.51 -4.64
N ILE A 4 -19.49 12.18 -4.71
CA ILE A 4 -19.16 11.28 -3.60
C ILE A 4 -17.63 11.27 -3.48
N GLN A 5 -17.12 11.83 -2.39
CA GLN A 5 -15.72 12.01 -2.09
C GLN A 5 -15.25 10.82 -1.22
N ASP A 6 -14.61 9.84 -1.85
CA ASP A 6 -14.29 8.52 -1.26
C ASP A 6 -12.93 8.40 -0.53
N SER A 7 -12.29 9.52 -0.18
CA SER A 7 -11.11 9.51 0.70
C SER A 7 -11.02 10.83 1.46
N ARG A 8 -10.71 10.74 2.77
CA ARG A 8 -10.65 11.92 3.65
C ARG A 8 -9.61 12.91 3.15
N TYR A 9 -10.08 14.00 2.56
CA TYR A 9 -9.28 15.08 2.02
C TYR A 9 -8.79 15.98 3.17
N LEU A 10 -7.58 15.74 3.66
CA LEU A 10 -6.91 16.60 4.63
C LEU A 10 -5.45 16.83 4.19
N GLY A 11 -5.20 17.97 3.54
CA GLY A 11 -3.85 18.48 3.26
C GLY A 11 -3.23 18.16 1.90
N GLY A 12 -3.98 17.57 0.96
CA GLY A 12 -3.51 17.33 -0.43
C GLY A 12 -2.94 15.93 -0.69
N VAL A 13 -2.72 15.15 0.37
CA VAL A 13 -2.29 13.74 0.30
C VAL A 13 -3.47 12.83 0.61
N ASN A 14 -3.71 11.85 -0.26
CA ASN A 14 -4.71 10.80 -0.09
C ASN A 14 -4.06 9.52 0.42
N GLU A 15 -4.87 8.71 1.10
CA GLU A 15 -4.50 7.38 1.55
C GLU A 15 -5.43 6.35 0.90
N ILE A 16 -4.86 5.19 0.56
CA ILE A 16 -5.64 4.00 0.22
C ILE A 16 -5.12 2.79 1.01
N THR A 17 -6.05 2.02 1.55
CA THR A 17 -5.77 0.68 2.09
C THR A 17 -6.65 -0.35 1.38
N ILE A 18 -6.04 -1.42 0.88
CA ILE A 18 -6.70 -2.50 0.14
C ILE A 18 -6.37 -3.81 0.83
N ILE A 19 -7.38 -4.65 1.07
CA ILE A 19 -7.20 -6.01 1.58
C ILE A 19 -7.75 -6.99 0.56
N THR A 20 -6.90 -7.92 0.11
CA THR A 20 -7.28 -8.92 -0.88
C THR A 20 -6.96 -10.32 -0.35
N THR A 21 -7.83 -11.28 -0.60
CA THR A 21 -7.58 -12.67 -0.21
C THR A 21 -6.59 -13.31 -1.18
N ILE A 22 -5.54 -13.94 -0.67
CA ILE A 22 -4.57 -14.67 -1.48
C ILE A 22 -5.18 -16.02 -1.90
N LYS A 23 -5.01 -16.39 -3.17
CA LYS A 23 -5.48 -17.67 -3.72
C LYS A 23 -4.89 -18.84 -2.91
N ARG A 24 -5.72 -19.84 -2.61
CA ARG A 24 -5.26 -21.08 -1.97
C ARG A 24 -4.63 -22.01 -2.99
N GLY A 25 -3.72 -22.87 -2.52
CA GLY A 25 -3.11 -23.91 -3.35
C GLY A 25 -1.88 -23.45 -4.14
N ARG A 26 -1.56 -24.20 -5.18
CA ARG A 26 -0.36 -24.01 -6.02
C ARG A 26 -0.66 -23.19 -7.26
N THR A 27 0.35 -22.50 -7.75
CA THR A 27 0.28 -21.83 -9.05
C THR A 27 0.15 -22.87 -10.17
N PRO A 28 -0.30 -22.49 -11.39
CA PRO A 28 -0.45 -23.43 -12.50
C PRO A 28 0.84 -24.18 -12.85
N GLU A 29 2.00 -23.57 -12.62
CA GLU A 29 3.31 -24.18 -12.84
C GLU A 29 3.65 -25.26 -11.79
N GLY A 30 2.90 -25.34 -10.69
CA GLY A 30 2.99 -26.40 -9.68
C GLY A 30 4.19 -26.34 -8.73
N VAL A 31 5.11 -25.39 -8.93
CA VAL A 31 6.36 -25.26 -8.14
C VAL A 31 6.13 -24.60 -6.78
N MET A 32 5.30 -23.56 -6.72
CA MET A 32 5.07 -22.75 -5.52
C MET A 32 3.59 -22.62 -5.19
N THR A 33 3.26 -22.33 -3.93
CA THR A 33 1.95 -21.78 -3.59
C THR A 33 1.83 -20.34 -4.05
N TYR A 34 0.60 -19.84 -4.21
CA TYR A 34 0.38 -18.42 -4.51
C TYR A 34 0.98 -17.50 -3.44
N LYS A 35 0.90 -17.91 -2.16
CA LYS A 35 1.57 -17.21 -1.04
C LYS A 35 3.10 -17.17 -1.23
N GLN A 36 3.73 -18.30 -1.54
CA GLN A 36 5.18 -18.38 -1.73
C GLN A 36 5.65 -17.55 -2.94
N ARG A 37 4.91 -17.59 -4.06
CA ARG A 37 5.21 -16.76 -5.22
C ARG A 37 5.11 -15.27 -4.86
N LEU A 38 4.05 -14.88 -4.15
CA LEU A 38 3.87 -13.51 -3.68
C LEU A 38 4.99 -13.08 -2.71
N GLN A 39 5.37 -13.91 -1.75
CA GLN A 39 6.50 -13.66 -0.85
C GLN A 39 7.78 -13.38 -1.63
N SER A 40 8.10 -14.23 -2.62
CA SER A 40 9.29 -14.05 -3.46
C SER A 40 9.26 -12.73 -4.25
N VAL A 41 8.09 -12.32 -4.75
CA VAL A 41 7.93 -11.02 -5.42
C VAL A 41 8.20 -9.86 -4.44
N LEU A 42 7.60 -9.89 -3.26
CA LEU A 42 7.77 -8.83 -2.25
C LEU A 42 9.21 -8.75 -1.73
N GLU A 43 9.85 -9.90 -1.48
CA GLU A 43 11.26 -9.97 -1.10
C GLU A 43 12.18 -9.42 -2.19
N SER A 44 11.87 -9.68 -3.47
CA SER A 44 12.63 -9.11 -4.59
C SER A 44 12.56 -7.58 -4.59
N VAL A 45 11.38 -7.01 -4.32
CA VAL A 45 11.19 -5.55 -4.23
C VAL A 45 11.97 -4.99 -3.03
N LEU A 46 11.81 -5.57 -1.84
CA LEU A 46 12.53 -5.14 -0.64
C LEU A 46 14.06 -5.19 -0.82
N ASN A 47 14.56 -6.28 -1.41
CA ASN A 47 15.99 -6.43 -1.69
C ASN A 47 16.52 -5.39 -2.68
N ARG A 48 15.71 -4.95 -3.64
CA ARG A 48 16.08 -3.84 -4.55
C ARG A 48 16.17 -2.54 -3.78
N GLU A 49 15.19 -2.25 -2.91
CA GLU A 49 15.21 -1.02 -2.08
C GLU A 49 16.42 -0.98 -1.15
N LEU A 50 16.73 -2.07 -0.47
CA LEU A 50 17.91 -2.20 0.40
C LEU A 50 19.23 -1.96 -0.33
N LYS A 51 19.28 -2.31 -1.63
CA LYS A 51 20.45 -2.11 -2.49
C LYS A 51 20.45 -0.76 -3.21
N GLY A 52 19.48 0.11 -2.94
CA GLY A 52 19.30 1.39 -3.64
C GLY A 52 18.95 1.25 -5.13
N ILE A 53 18.54 0.04 -5.55
CA ILE A 53 18.11 -0.23 -6.93
C ILE A 53 16.67 0.32 -7.08
N PRO A 54 16.39 1.16 -8.10
CA PRO A 54 15.05 1.68 -8.31
C PRO A 54 13.99 0.57 -8.41
N THR A 55 12.93 0.70 -7.63
CA THR A 55 11.74 -0.14 -7.73
C THR A 55 10.71 0.49 -8.68
N PRO A 56 9.87 -0.32 -9.34
CA PRO A 56 8.84 0.18 -10.26
C PRO A 56 7.93 1.24 -9.63
N ILE A 57 7.59 1.09 -8.34
CA ILE A 57 6.81 2.06 -7.56
C ILE A 57 7.38 3.49 -7.64
N ARG A 58 8.70 3.66 -7.78
CA ARG A 58 9.32 5.00 -7.94
C ARG A 58 8.98 5.71 -9.25
N LEU A 59 8.46 4.98 -10.25
CA LEU A 59 8.00 5.58 -11.51
C LEU A 59 6.70 6.38 -11.32
N VAL A 60 5.90 6.03 -10.31
CA VAL A 60 4.69 6.77 -9.96
C VAL A 60 5.06 7.87 -8.97
N GLN A 61 5.38 9.05 -9.50
CA GLN A 61 5.96 10.17 -8.72
C GLN A 61 5.01 10.73 -7.66
N THR A 62 3.71 10.48 -7.81
CA THR A 62 2.68 10.87 -6.85
C THR A 62 2.71 10.02 -5.58
N ILE A 63 3.41 8.88 -5.56
CA ILE A 63 3.58 8.05 -4.36
C ILE A 63 4.58 8.71 -3.41
N HIS A 64 4.12 8.94 -2.18
CA HIS A 64 5.00 9.27 -1.06
C HIS A 64 5.37 8.03 -0.25
N PHE A 65 4.43 7.08 -0.16
CA PHE A 65 4.61 5.84 0.59
C PHE A 65 3.77 4.73 -0.02
N ALA A 66 4.30 3.52 -0.09
CA ALA A 66 3.56 2.32 -0.46
C ALA A 66 4.16 1.10 0.25
N ARG A 67 3.31 0.22 0.78
CA ARG A 67 3.75 -1.00 1.46
C ARG A 67 2.79 -2.16 1.22
N TRP A 68 3.39 -3.33 1.06
CA TRP A 68 2.71 -4.61 0.97
C TRP A 68 2.98 -5.44 2.21
N VAL A 69 1.95 -6.09 2.73
CA VAL A 69 2.06 -6.99 3.88
C VAL A 69 1.22 -8.23 3.60
N ILE A 70 1.79 -9.42 3.81
CA ILE A 70 1.04 -10.67 3.85
C ILE A 70 0.66 -10.94 5.29
N TRP A 71 -0.62 -11.15 5.54
CA TRP A 71 -1.14 -11.46 6.86
C TRP A 71 -2.00 -12.71 6.80
N THR A 72 -1.78 -13.65 7.72
CA THR A 72 -2.66 -14.81 7.88
C THR A 72 -3.67 -14.51 8.96
N GLU A 73 -4.94 -14.49 8.62
CA GLU A 73 -6.03 -14.21 9.55
C GLU A 73 -6.16 -15.35 10.58
N PRO A 74 -5.98 -15.09 11.89
CA PRO A 74 -5.93 -16.16 12.90
C PRO A 74 -7.24 -16.93 13.03
N SER A 75 -8.40 -16.28 12.80
CA SER A 75 -9.72 -16.88 12.97
C SER A 75 -10.11 -17.80 11.81
N SER A 76 -9.75 -17.45 10.59
CA SER A 76 -10.13 -18.17 9.36
C SER A 76 -8.99 -19.01 8.78
N GLY A 77 -7.74 -18.72 9.16
CA GLY A 77 -6.53 -19.27 8.54
C GLY A 77 -6.30 -18.77 7.11
N GLU A 78 -7.04 -17.75 6.65
CA GLU A 78 -6.91 -17.23 5.30
C GLU A 78 -5.70 -16.30 5.18
N ASP A 79 -4.94 -16.47 4.11
CA ASP A 79 -3.86 -15.55 3.76
C ASP A 79 -4.46 -14.32 3.05
N LYS A 80 -4.11 -13.13 3.53
CA LYS A 80 -4.52 -11.83 3.00
C LYS A 80 -3.28 -11.06 2.56
N LEU A 81 -3.43 -10.31 1.48
CA LEU A 81 -2.48 -9.28 1.05
C LEU A 81 -3.08 -7.92 1.36
N ILE A 82 -2.36 -7.15 2.17
CA ILE A 82 -2.68 -5.78 2.55
C ILE A 82 -1.75 -4.85 1.77
N PHE A 83 -2.34 -3.89 1.07
CA PHE A 83 -1.64 -2.77 0.45
C PHE A 83 -2.05 -1.48 1.14
N THR A 84 -1.08 -0.66 1.51
CA THR A 84 -1.32 0.71 2.00
C THR A 84 -0.45 1.67 1.23
N SER A 85 -1.00 2.82 0.83
CA SER A 85 -0.24 3.85 0.14
C SER A 85 -0.76 5.25 0.41
N ASN A 86 0.19 6.19 0.49
CA ASN A 86 -0.06 7.62 0.53
C ASN A 86 0.41 8.24 -0.79
N TYR A 87 -0.45 9.04 -1.39
CA TYR A 87 -0.21 9.60 -2.71
C TYR A 87 -0.86 10.97 -2.92
N ASP A 88 -0.33 11.74 -3.85
CA ASP A 88 -0.93 13.00 -4.30
C ASP A 88 -2.00 12.79 -5.36
N GLY A 89 -3.00 13.68 -5.37
CA GLY A 89 -4.03 13.69 -6.41
C GLY A 89 -5.10 12.61 -6.21
N SER A 90 -6.01 12.47 -7.18
CA SER A 90 -7.17 11.58 -7.03
C SER A 90 -6.79 10.10 -7.10
N MET A 91 -7.54 9.25 -6.38
CA MET A 91 -7.42 7.79 -6.46
C MET A 91 -7.52 7.28 -7.90
N TRP A 92 -8.37 7.90 -8.71
CA TRP A 92 -8.54 7.55 -10.12
C TRP A 92 -7.25 7.73 -10.90
N GLN A 93 -6.62 8.91 -10.80
CA GLN A 93 -5.37 9.19 -11.50
C GLN A 93 -4.23 8.32 -10.97
N TYR A 94 -4.17 8.14 -9.65
CA TYR A 94 -3.20 7.29 -9.00
C TYR A 94 -3.25 5.83 -9.50
N LEU A 95 -4.43 5.22 -9.55
CA LEU A 95 -4.59 3.86 -10.09
C LEU A 95 -4.42 3.82 -11.61
N ARG A 96 -4.71 4.93 -12.31
CA ARG A 96 -4.45 5.04 -13.75
C ARG A 96 -2.95 5.00 -14.02
N ASP A 97 -2.17 5.68 -13.21
CA ASP A 97 -0.71 5.65 -13.30
C ASP A 97 -0.17 4.24 -13.08
N PHE A 98 -0.81 3.43 -12.23
CA PHE A 98 -0.46 2.02 -12.06
C PHE A 98 -0.65 1.25 -13.36
N SER A 99 -1.83 1.38 -13.97
CA SER A 99 -2.16 0.74 -15.25
C SER A 99 -1.25 1.17 -16.40
N THR A 100 -0.71 2.38 -16.37
CA THR A 100 0.14 2.89 -17.44
C THR A 100 1.63 2.65 -17.22
N LEU A 101 2.12 2.78 -15.99
CA LEU A 101 3.56 2.83 -15.70
C LEU A 101 4.11 1.53 -15.12
N ILE A 102 3.31 0.81 -14.33
CA ILE A 102 3.79 -0.30 -13.50
C ILE A 102 2.85 -1.52 -13.53
N ALA A 103 2.03 -1.64 -14.58
CA ALA A 103 0.98 -2.66 -14.64
C ALA A 103 1.53 -4.09 -14.47
N ASP A 104 2.64 -4.41 -15.14
CA ASP A 104 3.24 -5.75 -15.06
C ASP A 104 3.74 -6.07 -13.64
N ASP A 105 4.16 -5.06 -12.87
CA ASP A 105 4.58 -5.23 -11.48
C ASP A 105 3.40 -5.34 -10.53
N MET A 106 2.31 -4.63 -10.78
CA MET A 106 1.04 -4.81 -10.08
C MET A 106 0.47 -6.21 -10.34
N ASP A 107 0.58 -6.71 -11.57
CA ASP A 107 0.14 -8.05 -11.96
C ASP A 107 0.95 -9.14 -11.26
N ARG A 108 2.27 -8.98 -11.13
CA ARG A 108 3.12 -9.91 -10.36
C ARG A 108 2.68 -10.06 -8.91
N VAL A 109 2.10 -9.02 -8.34
CA VAL A 109 1.61 -8.99 -6.97
C VAL A 109 0.17 -9.52 -6.90
N TRP A 110 -0.79 -8.84 -7.52
CA TRP A 110 -2.21 -9.14 -7.33
C TRP A 110 -2.74 -10.33 -8.15
N ASN A 111 -2.02 -10.85 -9.15
CA ASN A 111 -2.44 -12.11 -9.79
C ASN A 111 -2.38 -13.32 -8.82
N ASN A 112 -1.78 -13.15 -7.64
CA ASN A 112 -1.85 -14.11 -6.55
C ASN A 112 -3.14 -14.01 -5.72
N CYS A 113 -3.98 -13.01 -5.96
CA CYS A 113 -5.18 -12.71 -5.17
C CYS A 113 -6.46 -13.13 -5.89
N VAL A 114 -7.46 -13.53 -5.10
CA VAL A 114 -8.77 -13.98 -5.57
C VAL A 114 -9.51 -12.82 -6.24
N GLY A 115 -10.10 -13.08 -7.41
CA GLY A 115 -10.92 -12.09 -8.12
C GLY A 115 -10.14 -11.01 -8.88
N TYR A 116 -8.80 -11.07 -8.91
CA TYR A 116 -8.00 -10.15 -9.71
C TYR A 116 -8.34 -10.29 -11.21
N PRO A 117 -8.47 -9.18 -11.98
CA PRO A 117 -8.86 -9.23 -13.38
C PRO A 117 -7.94 -10.09 -14.25
N GLU A 118 -8.51 -10.83 -15.20
CA GLU A 118 -7.75 -11.69 -16.12
C GLU A 118 -6.81 -10.88 -17.03
N GLN A 119 -7.27 -9.70 -17.48
CA GLN A 119 -6.47 -8.75 -18.27
C GLN A 119 -5.53 -7.89 -17.41
N GLY A 120 -5.49 -8.15 -16.10
CA GLY A 120 -4.58 -7.50 -15.16
C GLY A 120 -4.83 -6.01 -14.98
N CYS A 121 -3.78 -5.32 -14.54
CA CYS A 121 -3.81 -3.91 -14.19
C CYS A 121 -4.01 -3.01 -15.42
N ARG A 122 -3.64 -3.47 -16.62
CA ARG A 122 -3.79 -2.69 -17.87
C ARG A 122 -5.25 -2.47 -18.26
N ASP A 123 -6.13 -3.40 -17.90
CA ASP A 123 -7.58 -3.20 -17.96
C ASP A 123 -8.00 -2.33 -16.77
N PHE A 124 -7.83 -1.03 -16.93
CA PHE A 124 -8.03 -0.06 -15.85
C PHE A 124 -9.45 -0.10 -15.29
N ASP A 125 -10.48 -0.33 -16.11
CA ASP A 125 -11.85 -0.36 -15.61
C ASP A 125 -12.06 -1.58 -14.71
N ALA A 126 -11.62 -2.77 -15.14
CA ALA A 126 -11.69 -3.96 -14.30
C ALA A 126 -10.83 -3.82 -13.02
N PHE A 127 -9.62 -3.26 -13.15
CA PHE A 127 -8.73 -3.01 -12.02
C PHE A 127 -9.31 -2.00 -11.03
N TRP A 128 -9.93 -0.91 -11.51
CA TRP A 128 -10.60 0.09 -10.69
C TRP A 128 -11.72 -0.55 -9.85
N HIS A 129 -12.60 -1.33 -10.49
CA HIS A 129 -13.68 -2.03 -9.79
C HIS A 129 -13.13 -3.03 -8.76
N TYR A 130 -12.08 -3.77 -9.12
CA TYR A 130 -11.41 -4.67 -8.21
C TYR A 130 -10.87 -3.93 -6.97
N VAL A 131 -10.15 -2.83 -7.15
CA VAL A 131 -9.60 -2.05 -6.04
C VAL A 131 -10.72 -1.47 -5.18
N LYS A 132 -11.76 -0.88 -5.77
CA LYS A 132 -12.91 -0.32 -5.04
C LYS A 132 -13.63 -1.36 -4.19
N ALA A 133 -13.78 -2.59 -4.70
CA ALA A 133 -14.42 -3.69 -3.97
C ALA A 133 -13.61 -4.18 -2.76
N HIS A 134 -12.29 -3.96 -2.75
CA HIS A 134 -11.36 -4.43 -1.72
C HIS A 134 -10.77 -3.30 -0.87
N GLN A 135 -11.14 -2.06 -1.15
CA GLN A 135 -10.75 -0.89 -0.37
C GLN A 135 -11.45 -0.93 0.99
N VAL A 136 -10.68 -0.71 2.06
CA VAL A 136 -11.22 -0.56 3.41
C VAL A 136 -11.05 0.87 3.89
N GLU A 137 -12.03 1.37 4.64
CA GLU A 137 -11.86 2.63 5.34
C GLU A 137 -10.82 2.45 6.46
N THR A 138 -9.70 3.16 6.33
CA THR A 138 -8.50 3.05 7.18
C THR A 138 -8.80 3.02 8.69
N THR A 139 -9.79 3.78 9.18
CA THR A 139 -10.12 3.84 10.61
C THR A 139 -10.63 2.50 11.15
N ALA A 140 -11.38 1.74 10.36
CA ALA A 140 -11.91 0.44 10.76
C ALA A 140 -10.86 -0.67 10.66
N PHE A 141 -9.94 -0.58 9.69
CA PHE A 141 -8.95 -1.61 9.44
C PHE A 141 -7.93 -1.77 10.58
N TYR A 142 -7.36 -0.67 11.07
CA TYR A 142 -6.37 -0.74 12.15
C TYR A 142 -6.96 -1.21 13.49
N ALA A 143 -8.25 -1.02 13.70
CA ALA A 143 -8.95 -1.55 14.87
C ALA A 143 -9.12 -3.08 14.81
N ALA A 144 -9.03 -3.68 13.60
CA ALA A 144 -9.31 -5.09 13.35
C ALA A 144 -8.07 -5.98 13.25
N ILE A 145 -6.84 -5.46 13.36
CA ILE A 145 -5.61 -6.27 13.36
C ILE A 145 -5.33 -6.76 14.80
N PRO A 146 -5.57 -8.06 15.13
CA PRO A 146 -5.27 -8.62 16.44
C PRO A 146 -3.76 -8.63 16.73
N ASP A 147 -3.45 -8.63 18.02
CA ASP A 147 -2.14 -8.28 18.59
C ASP A 147 -1.07 -9.40 18.50
N GLU A 148 -0.78 -9.94 17.31
CA GLU A 148 -0.01 -11.18 16.97
C GLU A 148 1.19 -11.11 15.96
N THR A 149 2.37 -10.51 16.16
CA THR A 149 3.80 -11.01 16.16
C THR A 149 4.80 -9.82 16.31
N LEU A 150 5.72 -9.82 17.29
CA LEU A 150 6.25 -8.58 17.92
C LEU A 150 7.15 -7.65 17.06
N LEU A 151 8.01 -8.16 16.17
CA LEU A 151 9.01 -7.31 15.49
C LEU A 151 8.43 -6.51 14.31
N GLU A 152 7.55 -7.09 13.50
CA GLU A 152 6.92 -6.39 12.37
C GLU A 152 5.74 -5.51 12.84
N ARG A 153 5.06 -5.90 13.93
CA ARG A 153 4.00 -5.12 14.59
C ARG A 153 4.48 -3.82 15.18
N GLN A 154 5.63 -3.80 15.85
CA GLN A 154 6.13 -2.57 16.47
C GLN A 154 6.51 -1.56 15.40
N ALA A 155 7.13 -2.00 14.30
CA ALA A 155 7.44 -1.12 13.18
C ALA A 155 6.17 -0.54 12.54
N LEU A 156 5.15 -1.36 12.26
CA LEU A 156 3.90 -0.91 11.66
C LEU A 156 3.05 -0.03 12.61
N ARG A 157 2.92 -0.41 13.90
CA ARG A 157 2.20 0.41 14.89
C ARG A 157 2.93 1.70 15.21
N ARG A 158 4.27 1.66 15.35
CA ARG A 158 5.08 2.86 15.58
C ARG A 158 5.03 3.79 14.38
N PHE A 159 5.18 3.26 13.18
CA PHE A 159 5.04 4.03 11.95
C PHE A 159 3.66 4.69 11.89
N LYS A 160 2.59 3.92 12.17
CA LYS A 160 1.23 4.46 12.20
C LYS A 160 1.05 5.55 13.25
N LEU A 161 1.46 5.32 14.50
CA LEU A 161 1.34 6.31 15.58
C LEU A 161 2.11 7.59 15.25
N ASN A 162 3.32 7.44 14.72
CA ASN A 162 4.15 8.57 14.35
C ASN A 162 3.59 9.28 13.11
N PHE A 163 2.99 8.54 12.16
CA PHE A 163 2.32 9.09 10.99
C PHE A 163 1.04 9.84 11.38
N ASP A 164 0.20 9.27 12.24
CA ASP A 164 -1.00 9.93 12.78
C ASP A 164 -0.63 11.24 13.51
N ALA A 165 0.41 11.20 14.34
CA ALA A 165 0.91 12.37 15.07
C ALA A 165 1.49 13.44 14.13
N PHE A 166 2.26 13.01 13.12
CA PHE A 166 2.78 13.88 12.08
C PHE A 166 1.64 14.57 11.31
N MET A 167 0.63 13.81 10.89
CA MET A 167 -0.53 14.34 10.17
C MET A 167 -1.37 15.28 11.03
N ALA A 168 -1.57 14.98 12.31
CA ALA A 168 -2.28 15.85 13.24
C ALA A 168 -1.53 17.18 13.46
N GLN A 169 -0.21 17.14 13.61
CA GLN A 169 0.63 18.34 13.69
C GLN A 169 0.60 19.15 12.40
N TRP A 170 0.68 18.47 11.24
CA TRP A 170 0.63 19.12 9.94
C TRP A 170 -0.72 19.81 9.66
N GLN A 171 -1.82 19.18 10.09
CA GLN A 171 -3.16 19.75 9.96
C GLN A 171 -3.36 20.97 10.86
N ALA A 172 -2.71 21.02 12.03
CA ALA A 172 -2.76 22.15 12.95
C ALA A 172 -1.87 23.35 12.55
N ASP A 173 -0.97 23.17 11.58
CA ASP A 173 -0.04 24.20 11.12
C ASP A 173 -0.67 25.05 10.00
N ASP A 174 -0.75 26.38 10.19
CA ASP A 174 -1.53 27.29 9.33
C ASP A 174 -0.68 28.06 8.28
N ARG A 175 0.51 27.54 7.96
CA ARG A 175 1.43 28.14 6.98
C ARG A 175 0.88 28.12 5.54
N ARG A 176 1.19 29.17 4.76
CA ARG A 176 0.57 29.49 3.44
C ARG A 176 1.14 28.74 2.22
N ASN A 177 2.21 27.93 2.35
CA ASN A 177 2.82 27.17 1.25
C ASN A 177 3.04 25.69 1.65
N LYS A 178 1.96 24.91 1.70
CA LYS A 178 1.98 23.56 2.29
C LYS A 178 2.66 22.48 1.42
N GLY A 179 2.65 22.57 0.10
CA GLY A 179 3.08 21.46 -0.79
C GLY A 179 4.56 21.05 -0.66
N ASP A 180 5.48 21.97 -0.96
CA ASP A 180 6.93 21.69 -0.91
C ASP A 180 7.45 21.49 0.52
N ASP A 181 6.82 22.18 1.48
CA ASP A 181 7.16 22.07 2.90
C ASP A 181 6.65 20.75 3.50
N PHE A 182 5.52 20.23 3.01
CA PHE A 182 5.02 18.91 3.39
C PHE A 182 5.98 17.84 2.91
N ARG A 183 6.41 17.91 1.64
CA ARG A 183 7.29 16.90 1.07
C ARG A 183 8.60 16.81 1.85
N LYS A 184 9.22 17.95 2.19
CA LYS A 184 10.41 17.99 3.05
C LYS A 184 10.14 17.47 4.47
N ALA A 185 9.02 17.86 5.08
CA ALA A 185 8.65 17.43 6.43
C ALA A 185 8.33 15.93 6.48
N PHE A 186 7.71 15.40 5.42
CA PHE A 186 7.39 14.00 5.24
C PHE A 186 8.64 13.18 4.92
N ASP A 187 9.55 13.66 4.07
CA ASP A 187 10.85 13.03 3.82
C ASP A 187 11.67 12.91 5.11
N LEU A 188 11.69 13.96 5.94
CA LEU A 188 12.30 13.94 7.27
C LEU A 188 11.58 13.00 8.24
N PHE A 189 10.25 12.96 8.22
CA PHE A 189 9.46 12.00 8.98
C PHE A 189 9.83 10.57 8.60
N VAL A 190 9.85 10.25 7.31
CA VAL A 190 10.21 8.93 6.79
C VAL A 190 11.66 8.58 7.18
N LEU A 191 12.63 9.47 6.99
CA LEU A 191 14.03 9.27 7.41
C LEU A 191 14.17 8.98 8.92
N ASN A 192 13.43 9.71 9.76
CA ASN A 192 13.45 9.53 11.22
C ASN A 192 12.71 8.27 11.70
N ASN A 193 11.90 7.66 10.83
CA ASN A 193 11.10 6.47 11.11
C ASN A 193 11.54 5.22 10.30
N GLN A 194 12.62 5.34 9.53
CA GLN A 194 13.24 4.26 8.73
C GLN A 194 14.16 3.33 9.54
N SER A 195 14.33 3.56 10.83
CA SER A 195 15.40 3.00 11.67
C SER A 195 15.28 1.51 12.05
N TYR A 196 14.69 0.65 11.24
CA TYR A 196 14.67 -0.82 11.51
C TYR A 196 14.97 -1.72 10.30
N LEU A 197 15.81 -1.26 9.36
CA LEU A 197 16.52 -2.16 8.43
C LEU A 197 18.02 -2.32 8.75
N ASN A 198 18.51 -1.66 9.81
CA ASN A 198 19.86 -1.86 10.35
C ASN A 198 19.79 -1.96 11.88
N SER A 199 19.26 -3.06 12.42
CA SER A 199 19.66 -3.68 13.68
C SER A 199 19.11 -5.11 13.72
#